data_AF-A0A1V3XGD3-F1
#
_entry.id   AF-A0A1V3XGD3-F1
#
_cell.length_a   1.000
_cell.length_b   1.000
_cell.length_c   1.000
_cell.angle_alpha   90.00
_cell.angle_beta   90.00
_cell.angle_gamma   90.00
#
_symmetry.space_group_name_H-M   'P 1'
#
loop_
_entity.id
_entity.type
_entity.pdbx_description
1 polymer ?
#
loop_
_entity_poly.entity_id
_entity_poly.type
_entity_poly.pdbx_seq_one_letter_code
_entity_poly.pdbx_strand_id
1 'polypeptide(L)'
;MAPDADANIASVAHTESFRYLDCPCCAGILKPDIVYFGENVPKDLVAEAYSLVDQAEALLVAGSSLAVYSGYRFVRRAAALAIPIAIVNRDPPAATAWPR
;
A
#
# COMPACT_ATOMS: atom_id res chain seq x y z
N MET A 1 6.50 -8.19 14.93
CA MET A 1 5.20 -7.56 14.65
C MET A 1 5.03 -7.56 13.13
N ALA A 2 3.92 -8.08 12.63
CA ALA A 2 3.63 -8.03 11.20
C ALA A 2 3.30 -6.56 10.81
N PRO A 3 3.58 -6.14 9.56
CA PRO A 3 3.41 -4.74 9.15
C PRO A 3 1.95 -4.29 9.08
N ASP A 4 1.02 -5.23 9.01
CA ASP A 4 -0.45 -5.07 8.97
C ASP A 4 -1.11 -5.23 10.34
N ALA A 5 -0.32 -5.29 11.41
CA ALA A 5 -0.75 -5.51 12.79
C ALA A 5 -1.33 -6.91 13.09
N ASP A 6 -1.14 -7.87 12.18
CA ASP A 6 -1.51 -9.26 12.44
C ASP A 6 -0.60 -9.91 13.51
N ALA A 7 -1.18 -10.86 14.24
CA ALA A 7 -0.49 -11.67 15.24
C ALA A 7 -0.64 -13.16 14.92
N ASN A 8 0.45 -13.91 15.08
CA ASN A 8 0.42 -15.36 14.94
C ASN A 8 -0.24 -15.99 16.17
N ILE A 9 -1.43 -16.55 15.98
CA ILE A 9 -2.15 -17.27 17.03
C ILE A 9 -1.88 -18.77 16.86
N ALA A 10 -1.28 -19.40 17.88
CA ALA A 10 -0.77 -20.77 17.81
C ALA A 10 -1.83 -21.85 17.55
N SER A 11 -3.10 -21.55 17.83
CA SER A 11 -4.24 -22.43 17.54
C SER A 11 -5.51 -21.61 17.44
N VAL A 12 -6.37 -21.98 16.49
CA VAL A 12 -7.73 -21.42 16.32
C VAL A 12 -8.61 -21.61 17.57
N ALA A 13 -8.27 -22.57 18.44
CA ALA A 13 -8.95 -22.73 19.73
C ALA A 13 -8.91 -21.44 20.58
N HIS A 14 -7.87 -20.61 20.42
CA HIS A 14 -7.75 -19.35 21.15
C HIS A 14 -8.68 -18.24 20.62
N THR A 15 -9.35 -18.44 19.49
CA THR A 15 -10.29 -17.46 18.91
C THR A 15 -11.73 -17.94 18.93
N GLU A 16 -12.04 -19.13 19.46
CA GLU A 16 -13.41 -19.67 19.50
C GLU A 16 -14.39 -18.80 20.29
N SER A 17 -13.92 -18.19 21.37
CA SER A 17 -14.70 -17.27 22.21
C SER A 17 -14.63 -15.82 21.71
N PHE A 18 -13.86 -15.53 20.66
CA PHE A 18 -13.77 -14.19 20.11
C PHE A 18 -15.12 -13.78 19.53
N ARG A 19 -15.52 -12.53 19.79
CA ARG A 19 -16.76 -11.94 19.31
C ARG A 19 -16.40 -10.65 18.59
N TYR A 20 -16.72 -10.60 17.30
CA TYR A 20 -16.68 -9.37 16.54
C TYR A 20 -17.81 -8.44 17.01
N LEU A 21 -17.58 -7.14 16.92
CA LEU A 21 -18.62 -6.15 17.14
C LEU A 21 -19.36 -5.88 15.83
N ASP A 22 -20.68 -5.80 15.90
CA ASP A 22 -21.50 -5.34 14.80
C ASP A 22 -21.39 -3.81 14.66
N CYS A 23 -21.61 -3.30 13.45
CA CYS A 23 -21.67 -1.86 13.22
C CYS A 23 -22.83 -1.24 14.04
N PRO A 24 -22.57 -0.24 14.90
CA PRO A 24 -23.62 0.36 15.74
C PRO A 24 -24.70 1.11 14.94
N CYS A 25 -24.42 1.43 13.66
CA CYS A 25 -25.35 2.16 12.80
C CYS A 25 -26.25 1.24 11.96
N CYS A 26 -25.79 0.04 11.59
CA CYS A 26 -26.49 -0.82 10.62
C CYS A 26 -26.44 -2.33 10.93
N ALA A 27 -25.80 -2.73 12.04
CA ALA A 27 -25.57 -4.13 12.42
C ALA A 27 -24.78 -4.97 11.39
N GLY A 28 -24.09 -4.33 10.44
CA GLY A 28 -23.25 -5.00 9.46
C GLY A 28 -21.85 -5.37 9.99
N ILE A 29 -21.12 -6.17 9.21
CA ILE A 29 -19.74 -6.57 9.49
C ILE A 29 -18.82 -5.35 9.40
N LEU A 30 -18.00 -5.14 10.42
CA LEU A 30 -16.93 -4.15 10.41
C LEU A 30 -15.68 -4.72 9.71
N LYS A 31 -15.15 -3.97 8.74
CA LYS A 31 -13.86 -4.25 8.09
C LYS A 31 -12.90 -3.10 8.43
N PRO A 32 -11.63 -3.39 8.76
CA PRO A 32 -10.61 -2.35 8.86
C PRO A 32 -10.55 -1.52 7.57
N ASP A 33 -10.37 -0.21 7.73
CA ASP A 33 -10.23 0.74 6.62
C ASP A 33 -8.81 0.70 6.03
N ILE A 34 -8.50 -0.46 5.44
CA ILE A 34 -7.27 -0.76 4.72
C ILE A 34 -7.61 -1.45 3.40
N VAL A 35 -6.67 -1.43 2.47
CA VAL A 35 -6.78 -2.14 1.19
C VAL A 35 -6.11 -3.51 1.32
N TYR A 36 -6.90 -4.58 1.32
CA TYR A 36 -6.38 -5.94 1.30
C TYR A 36 -5.82 -6.31 -0.09
N PHE A 37 -5.02 -7.38 -0.15
CA PHE A 37 -4.61 -7.96 -1.43
C PHE A 37 -5.84 -8.37 -2.26
N GLY A 38 -5.87 -7.93 -3.51
CA GLY A 38 -7.00 -8.15 -4.42
C GLY A 38 -8.06 -7.04 -4.40
N GLU A 39 -8.02 -6.14 -3.41
CA GLU A 39 -8.87 -4.95 -3.40
C GLU A 39 -8.26 -3.81 -4.25
N ASN A 40 -9.14 -2.92 -4.70
CA ASN A 40 -8.72 -1.71 -5.40
C ASN A 40 -8.60 -0.55 -4.42
N VAL A 41 -7.51 0.22 -4.54
CA VAL A 41 -7.40 1.52 -3.87
C VAL A 41 -8.50 2.45 -4.40
N PRO A 42 -9.18 3.25 -3.56
CA PRO A 42 -10.19 4.22 -3.99
C PRO A 42 -9.69 5.10 -5.13
N LYS A 43 -10.46 5.23 -6.21
CA LYS A 43 -10.02 5.91 -7.44
C LYS A 43 -9.63 7.37 -7.21
N ASP A 44 -10.38 8.07 -6.37
CA ASP A 44 -10.14 9.49 -6.09
C ASP A 44 -8.81 9.70 -5.36
N LEU A 45 -8.48 8.82 -4.41
CA LEU A 45 -7.19 8.83 -3.73
C LEU A 45 -6.02 8.56 -4.69
N VAL A 46 -6.24 7.66 -5.66
CA VAL A 46 -5.24 7.39 -6.71
C VAL A 46 -5.07 8.60 -7.63
N ALA A 47 -6.15 9.27 -8.00
CA ALA A 47 -6.12 10.47 -8.83
C ALA A 47 -5.41 11.63 -8.13
N GLU A 48 -5.68 11.82 -6.84
CA GLU A 48 -4.99 12.81 -6.01
C GLU A 48 -3.48 12.54 -5.96
N ALA A 49 -3.08 11.29 -5.68
CA ALA A 49 -1.67 10.91 -5.67
C ALA A 49 -0.99 11.12 -7.04
N TYR A 50 -1.69 10.88 -8.15
CA TYR A 50 -1.18 11.21 -9.48
C TYR A 50 -1.01 12.71 -9.69
N SER A 51 -1.96 13.54 -9.26
CA SER A 51 -1.86 14.99 -9.35
C SER A 51 -0.65 15.53 -8.59
N LEU A 52 -0.32 14.93 -7.43
CA LEU A 52 0.87 15.30 -6.67
C LEU A 52 2.16 14.93 -7.41
N VAL A 53 2.22 13.74 -8.01
CA VAL A 53 3.38 13.32 -8.83
C VAL A 53 3.53 14.23 -10.04
N ASP A 54 2.45 14.56 -10.72
CA ASP A 54 2.48 15.39 -11.95
C ASP A 54 2.99 16.82 -11.70
N GLN A 55 2.92 17.31 -10.47
CA GLN A 55 3.41 18.63 -10.05
C GLN A 55 4.77 18.58 -9.33
N ALA A 56 5.34 17.39 -9.13
CA ALA A 56 6.55 17.22 -8.36
C ALA A 56 7.82 17.55 -9.17
N GLU A 57 8.77 18.24 -8.55
CA GLU A 57 10.11 18.46 -9.11
C GLU A 57 11.03 17.24 -8.96
N ALA A 58 10.71 16.34 -8.01
CA ALA A 58 11.41 15.09 -7.77
C ALA A 58 10.52 14.10 -6.98
N LEU A 59 10.82 12.80 -7.08
CA LEU A 59 10.16 11.74 -6.31
C LEU A 59 11.19 10.95 -5.47
N LEU A 60 10.97 10.88 -4.16
CA LEU A 60 11.75 10.01 -3.27
C LEU A 60 10.94 8.77 -2.90
N VAL A 61 11.48 7.58 -3.19
CA VAL A 61 10.98 6.31 -2.68
C VAL A 61 11.81 5.92 -1.46
N ALA A 62 11.19 5.86 -0.29
CA ALA A 62 11.86 5.49 0.96
C ALA A 62 11.25 4.22 1.57
N GLY A 63 12.07 3.19 1.84
CA GLY A 63 11.63 1.99 2.56
C GLY A 63 10.63 1.10 1.82
N SER A 64 10.56 1.19 0.48
CA SER A 64 9.68 0.35 -0.34
C SER A 64 10.49 -0.49 -1.32
N SER A 65 10.18 -1.78 -1.38
CA SER A 65 10.72 -2.70 -2.40
C SER A 65 10.09 -2.48 -3.78
N LEU A 66 8.99 -1.71 -3.86
CA LEU A 66 8.18 -1.49 -5.07
C LEU A 66 7.67 -2.79 -5.72
N ALA A 67 7.55 -3.89 -4.97
CA ALA A 67 7.07 -5.17 -5.50
C ALA A 67 5.57 -5.17 -5.85
N VAL A 68 4.79 -4.24 -5.29
CA VAL A 68 3.34 -4.16 -5.48
C VAL A 68 2.97 -2.97 -6.37
N TYR A 69 2.11 -3.21 -7.36
CA TYR A 69 1.77 -2.21 -8.39
C TYR A 69 1.12 -0.93 -7.83
N SER A 70 0.42 -1.02 -6.70
CA SER A 70 -0.27 0.10 -6.06
C SER A 70 0.67 1.28 -5.74
N GLY A 71 1.91 1.00 -5.36
CA GLY A 71 2.97 2.00 -5.20
C GLY A 71 3.81 2.20 -6.46
N TYR A 72 4.18 1.11 -7.14
CA TYR A 72 5.06 1.17 -8.32
C TYR A 72 4.51 2.03 -9.47
N ARG A 73 3.18 2.12 -9.63
CA ARG A 73 2.55 2.95 -10.67
C ARG A 73 2.92 4.43 -10.62
N PHE A 74 3.26 4.96 -9.44
CA PHE A 74 3.66 6.37 -9.28
C PHE A 74 5.10 6.60 -9.72
N VAL A 75 5.98 5.64 -9.45
CA VAL A 75 7.36 5.64 -9.97
C VAL A 75 7.36 5.58 -11.50
N ARG A 76 6.51 4.72 -12.09
CA ARG A 76 6.33 4.66 -13.55
C ARG A 76 5.84 5.99 -14.14
N ARG A 77 4.90 6.67 -13.46
CA ARG A 77 4.39 7.99 -13.88
C ARG A 77 5.50 9.04 -13.85
N ALA A 78 6.24 9.13 -12.75
CA ALA A 78 7.37 10.06 -12.62
C ALA A 78 8.43 9.83 -13.69
N ALA A 79 8.79 8.56 -13.96
CA ALA A 79 9.74 8.21 -15.01
C ALA A 79 9.26 8.62 -16.41
N ALA A 80 7.97 8.42 -16.70
CA ALA A 80 7.37 8.84 -17.98
C ALA A 80 7.35 10.38 -18.17
N LEU A 81 7.34 11.14 -17.07
CA LEU A 81 7.41 12.61 -17.06
C LEU A 81 8.83 13.15 -16.93
N ALA A 82 9.85 12.28 -16.94
CA ALA A 82 11.25 12.63 -16.70
C ALA A 82 11.48 13.37 -15.37
N ILE A 83 10.63 13.13 -14.37
CA ILE A 83 10.81 13.63 -13.01
C ILE A 83 11.98 12.86 -12.38
N PRO A 84 12.99 13.54 -11.79
CA PRO A 84 14.06 12.90 -11.04
C PRO A 84 13.53 11.98 -9.94
N ILE A 85 14.00 10.74 -9.90
CA ILE A 85 13.60 9.75 -8.88
C ILE A 85 14.82 9.33 -8.07
N ALA A 86 14.73 9.44 -6.74
CA ALA A 86 15.70 8.89 -5.80
C ALA A 86 15.08 7.73 -5.02
N ILE A 87 15.86 6.69 -4.74
CA ILE A 87 15.40 5.53 -3.97
C ILE A 87 16.35 5.30 -2.80
N VAL A 88 15.79 5.26 -1.60
CA VAL A 88 16.49 4.90 -0.36
C VAL A 88 15.80 3.67 0.22
N ASN A 89 16.40 2.51 -0.01
CA ASN A 89 15.94 1.26 0.56
C ASN A 89 17.15 0.42 0.96
N ARG A 90 17.02 -0.38 2.03
CA ARG A 90 18.11 -1.26 2.49
C ARG A 90 18.51 -2.27 1.41
N ASP A 91 17.51 -2.82 0.76
CA ASP A 91 17.65 -3.81 -0.31
C ASP A 91 17.25 -3.17 -1.65
N PRO A 92 17.78 -3.67 -2.78
CA PRO A 92 17.35 -3.20 -4.09
C PRO A 92 15.83 -3.37 -4.29
N PRO A 93 15.17 -2.48 -5.06
CA PRO A 93 13.77 -2.68 -5.44
C PRO A 93 13.61 -4.01 -6.19
N ALA A 94 12.55 -4.75 -5.88
CA ALA A 94 12.21 -6.00 -6.58
C ALA A 94 11.95 -5.73 -8.08
N ALA A 95 11.47 -4.52 -8.40
CA ALA A 95 11.37 -4.01 -9.75
C ALA A 95 12.76 -3.54 -10.25
N THR A 96 13.62 -4.49 -10.64
CA THR A 96 14.89 -4.21 -11.33
C THR A 96 14.73 -3.72 -12.78
N ALA A 97 13.52 -3.27 -13.17
CA ALA A 97 13.28 -2.56 -14.42
C ALA A 97 13.47 -1.05 -14.23
N TRP A 98 14.69 -0.62 -13.91
CA TRP A 98 15.09 0.77 -14.10
C TRP A 98 15.56 0.93 -15.54
N PRO A 99 14.90 1.74 -16.39
CA PRO A 99 15.48 2.09 -17.67
C PRO A 99 16.69 2.97 -17.40
N ARG A 100 17.87 2.56 -17.89
CA ARG A 100 19.02 3.48 -17.95
C ARG A 100 18.67 4.71 -18.77
#